data_AF-A0A7C0YKT6-F1
#
_entry.id   AF-A0A7C0YKT6-F1
#
_cell.length_a   1.000
_cell.length_b   1.000
_cell.length_c   1.000
_cell.angle_alpha   90.00
_cell.angle_beta   90.00
_cell.angle_gamma   90.00
#
_symmetry.space_group_name_H-M   'P 1'
#
loop_
_entity.id
_entity.type
_entity.pdbx_description
1 polymer ?
#
loop_
_entity_poly.entity_id
_entity_poly.type
_entity_poly.pdbx_seq_one_letter_code
_entity_poly.pdbx_strand_id
1 'polypeptide(L)'
;MNLSDCDHPSVACLNPYETIRKYQCQSCGEVMMCECEKDVAYRFFPSNLSTSRELKTQNRFHVTLGFQEGVCNSCRGLPEEAYPKAQMYRLKSKIHRYYWREIYFETTKRFADWAESQGYQEYCIAERDHHEVYTSINQTVVKEIKELHRINPKYIYEGESANEVITKNEVDVISLDGVYLKPSPGRAAILDRGEICSVEEFAKRHFERLGYKVLFTESVPFHVLFGVFMWLLIQDSTDSKVDMVGVGDREAFDNGTKGDIIWTLLPEDFGTSGYAQRRAKSIEEHFSMLPGSKEELFWLFEYWVDHSANLRQYLWAHRPQDLAKAKEIISILPADATRQILRYLVEDYWGRYLGWPDMLVYNSCEFFFVEIKSSKDKLSEVQKNWIRGNKNYLHLPFKLVKIHKKGVIETAPLTLMV
;
A
#
# COMPACT_ATOMS: atom_id res chain seq x y z
N MET A 1 -42.88 -9.98 2.55
CA MET A 1 -42.32 -11.22 1.98
C MET A 1 -41.65 -11.97 3.12
N ASN A 2 -42.00 -13.23 3.33
CA ASN A 2 -41.29 -14.06 4.31
C ASN A 2 -39.82 -14.16 3.88
N LEU A 3 -38.91 -13.80 4.78
CA LEU A 3 -37.46 -13.81 4.58
C LEU A 3 -36.86 -15.23 4.50
N SER A 4 -37.68 -16.29 4.63
CA SER A 4 -37.22 -17.68 4.76
C SER A 4 -36.84 -18.38 3.45
N ASP A 5 -37.17 -17.81 2.28
CA ASP A 5 -37.10 -18.54 0.99
C ASP A 5 -36.20 -17.82 -0.03
N CYS A 6 -35.16 -17.10 0.41
CA CYS A 6 -34.22 -16.47 -0.52
C CYS A 6 -33.12 -17.46 -0.93
N ASP A 7 -33.05 -17.84 -2.21
CA ASP A 7 -31.98 -18.70 -2.75
C ASP A 7 -30.61 -18.00 -2.87
N HIS A 8 -30.49 -16.77 -2.36
CA HIS A 8 -29.29 -15.92 -2.41
C HIS A 8 -28.59 -15.87 -3.77
N PRO A 9 -29.31 -15.60 -4.89
CA PRO A 9 -28.76 -15.76 -6.24
C PRO A 9 -27.59 -14.79 -6.49
N SER A 10 -27.64 -13.60 -5.89
CA SER A 10 -26.57 -12.61 -5.95
C SER A 10 -26.11 -12.24 -4.55
N VAL A 11 -24.80 -12.38 -4.32
CA VAL A 11 -24.14 -12.03 -3.07
C VAL A 11 -22.91 -11.18 -3.35
N ALA A 12 -22.61 -10.24 -2.45
CA ALA A 12 -21.40 -9.43 -2.50
C ALA A 12 -20.49 -9.78 -1.31
N CYS A 13 -19.20 -10.02 -1.57
CA CYS A 13 -18.22 -10.21 -0.51
C CYS A 13 -18.00 -8.89 0.23
N LEU A 14 -18.33 -8.84 1.52
CA LEU A 14 -18.21 -7.61 2.34
C LEU A 14 -16.76 -7.15 2.45
N ASN A 15 -15.85 -8.10 2.68
CA ASN A 15 -14.43 -7.81 2.77
C ASN A 15 -13.59 -9.01 2.28
N PRO A 16 -12.95 -8.89 1.11
CA PRO A 16 -12.19 -9.98 0.51
C PRO A 16 -10.89 -10.31 1.26
N TYR A 17 -10.45 -9.42 2.15
CA TYR A 17 -9.26 -9.58 2.98
C TYR A 17 -9.53 -10.23 4.34
N GLU A 18 -10.80 -10.54 4.67
CA GLU A 18 -11.10 -11.40 5.81
C GLU A 18 -10.65 -12.83 5.53
N THR A 19 -10.05 -13.45 6.55
CA THR A 19 -9.64 -14.87 6.49
C THR A 19 -10.85 -15.77 6.21
N ILE A 20 -11.94 -15.61 6.95
CA ILE A 20 -13.24 -16.24 6.64
C ILE A 20 -14.13 -15.17 6.03
N ARG A 21 -14.42 -15.26 4.72
CA ARG A 21 -15.16 -14.22 4.01
C ARG A 21 -16.64 -14.28 4.34
N LYS A 22 -17.26 -13.11 4.52
CA LYS A 22 -18.72 -12.96 4.67
C LYS A 22 -19.27 -12.30 3.43
N TYR A 23 -20.46 -12.74 3.08
CA TYR A 23 -21.17 -12.30 1.89
C TYR A 23 -22.53 -11.77 2.31
N GLN A 24 -22.92 -10.65 1.73
CA GLN A 24 -24.26 -10.10 1.90
C GLN A 24 -25.09 -10.41 0.67
N CYS A 25 -26.28 -10.97 0.85
CA CYS A 25 -27.22 -11.16 -0.25
C CYS A 25 -27.80 -9.81 -0.68
N GLN A 26 -27.72 -9.52 -1.97
CA GLN A 26 -28.25 -8.27 -2.53
C GLN A 26 -29.79 -8.21 -2.53
N SER A 27 -30.45 -9.36 -2.43
CA SER A 27 -31.92 -9.46 -2.48
C SER A 27 -32.57 -9.34 -1.11
N CYS A 28 -32.06 -10.06 -0.09
CA CYS A 28 -32.65 -10.06 1.25
C CYS A 28 -31.81 -9.32 2.30
N GLY A 29 -30.58 -8.91 1.99
CA GLY A 29 -29.71 -8.19 2.91
C GLY A 29 -29.04 -9.06 3.99
N GLU A 30 -29.41 -10.35 4.07
CA GLU A 30 -28.83 -11.31 5.01
C GLU A 30 -27.34 -11.52 4.77
N VAL A 31 -26.61 -11.89 5.83
CA VAL A 31 -25.16 -12.06 5.83
C VAL A 31 -24.80 -13.50 6.19
N MET A 32 -23.97 -14.11 5.34
CA MET A 32 -23.64 -15.53 5.41
C MET A 32 -22.17 -15.80 5.05
N MET A 33 -21.73 -17.02 5.31
CA MET A 33 -20.42 -17.57 4.94
C MET A 33 -20.62 -18.80 4.05
N CYS A 34 -19.63 -19.14 3.24
CA CYS A 34 -19.73 -20.33 2.40
C CYS A 34 -19.39 -21.60 3.21
N GLU A 35 -20.23 -22.63 3.11
CA GLU A 35 -20.05 -23.89 3.83
C GLU A 35 -18.73 -24.62 3.50
N CYS A 36 -18.14 -24.40 2.33
CA CYS A 36 -16.85 -24.98 1.97
C CYS A 36 -15.69 -24.60 2.90
N GLU A 37 -15.88 -23.61 3.77
CA GLU A 37 -14.88 -23.13 4.73
C GLU A 37 -15.24 -23.44 6.18
N LYS A 38 -16.37 -24.09 6.44
CA LYS A 38 -16.95 -24.33 7.77
C LYS A 38 -15.99 -25.00 8.73
N ASP A 39 -15.34 -26.09 8.31
CA ASP A 39 -14.45 -26.87 9.18
C ASP A 39 -13.22 -26.07 9.60
N VAL A 40 -12.59 -25.38 8.64
CA VAL A 40 -11.42 -24.51 8.90
C VAL A 40 -11.83 -23.33 9.80
N ALA A 41 -12.99 -22.76 9.54
CA ALA A 41 -13.51 -21.61 10.27
C ALA A 41 -13.80 -21.94 11.74
N TYR A 42 -14.47 -23.06 12.03
CA TYR A 42 -14.72 -23.49 13.41
C TYR A 42 -13.45 -23.95 14.13
N ARG A 43 -12.56 -24.68 13.45
CA ARG A 43 -11.33 -25.20 14.06
C ARG A 43 -10.34 -24.09 14.41
N PHE A 44 -10.20 -23.08 13.56
CA PHE A 44 -9.10 -22.10 13.69
C PHE A 44 -9.54 -20.64 13.88
N PHE A 45 -10.79 -20.28 13.55
CA PHE A 45 -11.26 -18.90 13.57
C PHE A 45 -12.63 -18.69 14.24
N PRO A 46 -12.96 -19.36 15.37
CA PRO A 46 -14.30 -19.28 15.96
C PRO A 46 -14.70 -17.86 16.38
N SER A 47 -13.74 -17.02 16.75
CA SER A 47 -13.98 -15.61 17.10
C SER A 47 -14.40 -14.74 15.91
N ASN A 48 -14.13 -15.18 14.68
CA ASN A 48 -14.34 -14.38 13.48
C ASN A 48 -15.67 -14.69 12.79
N LEU A 49 -16.54 -15.52 13.39
CA LEU A 49 -17.74 -16.03 12.72
C LEU A 49 -18.98 -15.16 12.89
N SER A 50 -19.01 -14.30 13.91
CA SER A 50 -20.22 -13.57 14.31
C SER A 50 -20.38 -12.21 13.65
N THR A 51 -19.28 -11.59 13.20
CA THR A 51 -19.30 -10.26 12.59
C THR A 51 -18.33 -10.15 11.42
N SER A 52 -18.59 -9.19 10.54
CA SER A 52 -17.71 -8.76 9.46
C SER A 52 -17.65 -7.23 9.43
N ARG A 53 -16.63 -6.68 8.77
CA ARG A 53 -16.52 -5.26 8.46
C ARG A 53 -16.41 -5.07 6.95
N GLU A 54 -17.35 -4.33 6.36
CA GLU A 54 -17.29 -4.04 4.92
C GLU A 54 -16.06 -3.18 4.60
N LEU A 55 -15.27 -3.59 3.60
CA LEU A 55 -13.96 -3.00 3.33
C LEU A 55 -14.01 -1.49 3.08
N LYS A 56 -15.04 -1.02 2.37
CA LYS A 56 -15.12 0.37 1.92
C LYS A 56 -15.62 1.30 3.01
N THR A 57 -16.75 1.00 3.63
CA THR A 57 -17.35 1.89 4.65
C THR A 57 -16.89 1.59 6.06
N GLN A 58 -16.19 0.46 6.26
CA GLN A 58 -15.84 -0.10 7.57
C GLN A 58 -17.05 -0.40 8.47
N ASN A 59 -18.28 -0.32 7.92
CA ASN A 59 -19.50 -0.64 8.64
C ASN A 59 -19.47 -2.09 9.13
N ARG A 60 -19.91 -2.29 10.37
CA ARG A 60 -19.98 -3.61 10.98
C ARG A 60 -21.29 -4.31 10.61
N PHE A 61 -21.18 -5.57 10.23
CA PHE A 61 -22.31 -6.45 9.93
C PHE A 61 -22.28 -7.65 10.87
N HIS A 62 -23.47 -8.04 11.35
CA HIS A 62 -23.66 -9.31 12.05
C HIS A 62 -23.93 -10.41 11.02
N VAL A 63 -23.36 -11.58 11.24
CA VAL A 63 -23.71 -12.76 10.46
C VAL A 63 -25.07 -13.26 10.92
N THR A 64 -26.01 -13.40 9.99
CA THR A 64 -27.41 -13.72 10.30
C THR A 64 -27.78 -15.15 9.96
N LEU A 65 -27.22 -15.71 8.87
CA LEU A 65 -27.54 -17.07 8.41
C LEU A 65 -26.44 -18.10 8.67
N GLY A 66 -25.25 -17.68 9.13
CA GLY A 66 -24.13 -18.59 9.36
C GLY A 66 -23.58 -19.16 8.05
N PHE A 67 -23.28 -20.47 8.02
CA PHE A 67 -22.76 -21.16 6.84
C PHE A 67 -23.89 -21.63 5.92
N GLN A 68 -23.77 -21.34 4.64
CA GLN A 68 -24.74 -21.70 3.59
C GLN A 68 -24.00 -22.35 2.40
N GLU A 69 -24.67 -23.26 1.70
CA GLU A 69 -24.13 -23.92 0.51
C GLU A 69 -23.99 -22.93 -0.66
N GLY A 70 -23.00 -23.15 -1.54
CA GLY A 70 -22.96 -22.45 -2.83
C GLY A 70 -22.83 -20.92 -2.77
N VAL A 71 -22.24 -20.34 -1.72
CA VAL A 71 -22.16 -18.88 -1.55
C VAL A 71 -20.99 -18.25 -2.32
N CYS A 72 -19.79 -18.81 -2.22
CA CYS A 72 -18.60 -18.24 -2.87
C CYS A 72 -18.55 -18.58 -4.37
N ASN A 73 -17.77 -17.81 -5.14
CA ASN A 73 -17.62 -18.01 -6.58
C ASN A 73 -17.14 -19.43 -6.92
N SER A 74 -16.13 -19.95 -6.20
CA SER A 74 -15.65 -21.33 -6.38
C SER A 74 -16.77 -22.36 -6.28
N CYS A 75 -17.63 -22.29 -5.25
CA CYS A 75 -18.75 -23.22 -5.09
C CYS A 75 -19.87 -23.02 -6.10
N ARG A 76 -19.97 -21.83 -6.70
CA ARG A 76 -20.91 -21.53 -7.80
C ARG A 76 -20.37 -21.89 -9.18
N GLY A 77 -19.11 -22.32 -9.29
CA GLY A 77 -18.43 -22.50 -10.57
C GLY A 77 -18.19 -21.18 -11.33
N LEU A 78 -18.21 -20.05 -10.61
CA LEU A 78 -17.93 -18.73 -11.16
C LEU A 78 -16.43 -18.40 -11.05
N PRO A 79 -15.88 -17.54 -11.93
CA PRO A 79 -14.51 -17.07 -11.81
C PRO A 79 -14.24 -16.39 -10.46
N GLU A 80 -13.09 -16.69 -9.87
CA GLU A 80 -12.66 -16.06 -8.62
C GLU A 80 -12.04 -14.69 -8.90
N GLU A 81 -12.51 -13.68 -8.18
CA GLU A 81 -11.92 -12.35 -8.22
C GLU A 81 -10.62 -12.32 -7.40
N ALA A 82 -9.56 -11.76 -7.99
CA ALA A 82 -8.26 -11.68 -7.35
C ALA A 82 -8.19 -10.46 -6.40
N TYR A 83 -7.90 -10.72 -5.13
CA TYR A 83 -7.64 -9.70 -4.11
C TYR A 83 -6.24 -9.87 -3.53
N PRO A 84 -5.19 -9.57 -4.31
CA PRO A 84 -3.83 -9.81 -3.88
C PRO A 84 -3.45 -8.89 -2.72
N LYS A 85 -2.81 -9.44 -1.68
CA LYS A 85 -2.21 -8.62 -0.63
C LYS A 85 -1.14 -7.69 -1.19
N ALA A 86 -0.98 -6.52 -0.56
CA ALA A 86 0.09 -5.59 -0.88
C ALA A 86 1.46 -6.28 -0.77
N GLN A 87 2.43 -5.82 -1.57
CA GLN A 87 3.79 -6.33 -1.49
C GLN A 87 4.44 -5.86 -0.19
N MET A 88 4.66 -6.80 0.73
CA MET A 88 5.30 -6.57 2.02
C MET A 88 6.58 -7.39 2.13
N TYR A 89 7.42 -7.11 3.14
CA TYR A 89 8.69 -7.82 3.37
C TYR A 89 8.55 -9.36 3.32
N ARG A 90 7.44 -9.92 3.83
CA ARG A 90 7.15 -11.37 3.82
C ARG A 90 6.30 -11.86 2.63
N LEU A 91 5.75 -10.97 1.81
CA LEU A 91 4.83 -11.30 0.70
C LEU A 91 5.37 -10.77 -0.64
N LYS A 92 6.54 -11.27 -1.06
CA LYS A 92 7.25 -10.74 -2.24
C LYS A 92 6.74 -11.30 -3.58
N SER A 93 6.38 -12.58 -3.65
CA SER A 93 6.02 -13.22 -4.92
C SER A 93 4.54 -13.04 -5.27
N LYS A 94 4.18 -13.07 -6.58
CA LYS A 94 2.78 -13.08 -7.02
C LYS A 94 1.95 -14.20 -6.37
N ILE A 95 2.49 -15.42 -6.28
CA ILE A 95 1.82 -16.56 -5.63
C ILE A 95 1.44 -16.23 -4.18
N HIS A 96 2.41 -15.82 -3.35
CA HIS A 96 2.14 -15.42 -1.97
C HIS A 96 1.11 -14.30 -1.84
N ARG A 97 1.07 -13.36 -2.79
CA ARG A 97 0.12 -12.24 -2.74
C ARG A 97 -1.27 -12.63 -3.19
N TYR A 98 -1.42 -13.40 -4.28
CA TYR A 98 -2.71 -13.78 -4.85
C TYR A 98 -3.36 -14.94 -4.08
N TYR A 99 -2.56 -15.92 -3.67
CA TYR A 99 -2.99 -17.12 -2.95
C TYR A 99 -2.75 -17.00 -1.44
N TRP A 100 -2.66 -15.78 -0.90
CA TRP A 100 -2.28 -15.55 0.51
C TRP A 100 -3.18 -16.32 1.48
N ARG A 101 -4.45 -16.50 1.10
CA ARG A 101 -5.49 -17.13 1.91
C ARG A 101 -5.43 -18.65 1.82
N GLU A 102 -5.30 -19.18 0.61
CA GLU A 102 -5.12 -20.62 0.36
C GLU A 102 -3.83 -21.14 1.00
N ILE A 103 -2.73 -20.40 0.85
CA ILE A 103 -1.45 -20.72 1.50
C ILE A 103 -1.64 -20.77 3.01
N TYR A 104 -2.32 -19.77 3.59
CA TYR A 104 -2.54 -19.72 5.03
C TYR A 104 -3.39 -20.89 5.51
N PHE A 105 -4.55 -21.15 4.89
CA PHE A 105 -5.42 -22.27 5.25
C PHE A 105 -4.71 -23.62 5.19
N GLU A 106 -4.03 -23.91 4.09
CA GLU A 106 -3.40 -25.21 3.89
C GLU A 106 -2.17 -25.38 4.81
N THR A 107 -1.41 -24.30 5.04
CA THR A 107 -0.29 -24.33 6.01
C THR A 107 -0.81 -24.57 7.43
N THR A 108 -1.82 -23.82 7.87
CA THR A 108 -2.40 -23.94 9.21
C THR A 108 -2.97 -25.33 9.44
N LYS A 109 -3.71 -25.89 8.45
CA LYS A 109 -4.28 -27.23 8.55
C LYS A 109 -3.18 -28.29 8.72
N ARG A 110 -2.20 -28.33 7.81
CA ARG A 110 -1.12 -29.32 7.86
C ARG A 110 -0.25 -29.19 9.12
N PHE A 111 -0.01 -27.96 9.56
CA PHE A 111 0.74 -27.72 10.78
C PHE A 111 -0.04 -28.16 12.02
N ALA A 112 -1.35 -27.90 12.09
CA ALA A 112 -2.19 -28.37 13.18
C ALA A 112 -2.25 -29.91 13.25
N ASP A 113 -2.41 -30.58 12.11
CA ASP A 113 -2.41 -32.04 12.04
C ASP A 113 -1.04 -32.62 12.49
N TRP A 114 0.06 -31.96 12.12
CA TRP A 114 1.39 -32.30 12.62
C TRP A 114 1.48 -32.08 14.15
N ALA A 115 1.04 -30.94 14.66
CA ALA A 115 1.11 -30.60 16.08
C ALA A 115 0.32 -31.60 16.94
N GLU A 116 -0.88 -31.97 16.50
CA GLU A 116 -1.71 -33.01 17.13
C GLU A 116 -1.00 -34.36 17.16
N SER A 117 -0.32 -34.74 16.06
CA SER A 117 0.49 -35.98 16.00
C SER A 117 1.67 -35.99 16.98
N GLN A 118 2.15 -34.80 17.37
CA GLN A 118 3.20 -34.62 18.38
C GLN A 118 2.65 -34.46 19.80
N GLY A 119 1.32 -34.53 19.97
CA GLY A 119 0.65 -34.45 21.28
C GLY A 119 0.35 -33.03 21.77
N TYR A 120 0.50 -32.00 20.93
CA TYR A 120 0.09 -30.65 21.29
C TYR A 120 -1.44 -30.52 21.30
N GLN A 121 -1.99 -29.99 22.39
CA GLN A 121 -3.42 -29.69 22.53
C GLN A 121 -3.79 -28.39 21.80
N GLU A 122 -2.87 -27.42 21.72
CA GLU A 122 -3.06 -26.13 21.07
C GLU A 122 -1.98 -25.89 20.02
N TYR A 123 -2.38 -25.67 18.77
CA TYR A 123 -1.43 -25.48 17.67
C TYR A 123 -0.55 -24.22 17.84
N CYS A 124 -1.04 -23.19 18.53
CA CYS A 124 -0.32 -21.93 18.74
C CYS A 124 0.92 -22.11 19.63
N ILE A 125 0.88 -23.04 20.59
CA ILE A 125 2.03 -23.42 21.42
C ILE A 125 3.07 -24.11 20.54
N ALA A 126 2.63 -25.07 19.72
CA ALA A 126 3.50 -25.78 18.79
C ALA A 126 4.14 -24.82 17.77
N GLU A 127 3.42 -23.82 17.26
CA GLU A 127 3.94 -22.86 16.28
C GLU A 127 5.09 -22.03 16.84
N ARG A 128 4.99 -21.65 18.12
CA ARG A 128 6.06 -20.92 18.82
C ARG A 128 7.29 -21.79 19.02
N ASP A 129 7.09 -23.04 19.43
CA ASP A 129 8.17 -23.95 19.81
C ASP A 129 8.84 -24.58 18.57
N HIS A 130 8.12 -24.67 17.44
CA HIS A 130 8.53 -25.36 16.20
C HIS A 130 8.27 -24.53 14.93
N HIS A 131 8.67 -23.27 14.96
CA HIS A 131 8.46 -22.35 13.83
C HIS A 131 9.14 -22.81 12.53
N GLU A 132 10.24 -23.55 12.63
CA GLU A 132 10.95 -24.17 11.52
C GLU A 132 10.09 -25.20 10.78
N VAL A 133 9.26 -25.96 11.51
CA VAL A 133 8.35 -26.94 10.93
C VAL A 133 7.23 -26.24 10.18
N TYR A 134 6.63 -25.21 10.78
CA TYR A 134 5.64 -24.36 10.10
C TYR A 134 6.21 -23.78 8.80
N THR A 135 7.44 -23.27 8.85
CA THR A 135 8.13 -22.71 7.68
C THR A 135 8.35 -23.76 6.58
N SER A 136 8.77 -24.97 6.94
CA SER A 136 8.95 -26.08 5.99
C SER A 136 7.64 -26.50 5.32
N ILE A 137 6.56 -26.61 6.10
CA ILE A 137 5.21 -26.91 5.59
C ILE A 137 4.76 -25.80 4.64
N ASN A 138 4.91 -24.53 5.03
CA ASN A 138 4.55 -23.40 4.20
C ASN A 138 5.28 -23.41 2.84
N GLN A 139 6.59 -23.69 2.84
CA GLN A 139 7.37 -23.79 1.61
C GLN A 139 6.86 -24.91 0.70
N THR A 140 6.41 -26.02 1.28
CA THR A 140 5.83 -27.16 0.54
C THR A 140 4.49 -26.76 -0.08
N VAL A 141 3.58 -26.19 0.71
CA VAL A 141 2.28 -25.68 0.24
C VAL A 141 2.46 -24.66 -0.90
N VAL A 142 3.40 -23.73 -0.76
CA VAL A 142 3.69 -22.73 -1.80
C VAL A 142 4.19 -23.37 -3.09
N LYS A 143 4.99 -24.44 -3.02
CA LYS A 143 5.46 -25.18 -4.21
C LYS A 143 4.29 -25.89 -4.90
N GLU A 144 3.39 -26.52 -4.14
CA GLU A 144 2.21 -27.19 -4.68
C GLU A 144 1.26 -26.21 -5.35
N ILE A 145 0.96 -25.08 -4.70
CA ILE A 145 0.10 -24.02 -5.27
C ILE A 145 0.73 -23.41 -6.53
N LYS A 146 2.06 -23.27 -6.58
CA LYS A 146 2.76 -22.86 -7.81
C LYS A 146 2.50 -23.81 -8.98
N GLU A 147 2.56 -25.10 -8.72
CA GLU A 147 2.34 -26.12 -9.75
C GLU A 147 0.86 -26.17 -10.17
N LEU A 148 -0.07 -26.10 -9.21
CA LEU A 148 -1.50 -25.99 -9.50
C LEU A 148 -1.80 -24.75 -10.35
N HIS A 149 -1.22 -23.60 -10.00
CA HIS A 149 -1.40 -22.37 -10.77
C HIS A 149 -0.88 -22.49 -12.21
N ARG A 150 0.19 -23.27 -12.43
CA ARG A 150 0.73 -23.52 -13.79
C ARG A 150 -0.22 -24.35 -14.65
N ILE A 151 -0.97 -25.27 -14.04
CA ILE A 151 -1.85 -26.22 -14.74
C ILE A 151 -3.27 -25.66 -14.88
N ASN A 152 -3.83 -25.15 -13.78
CA ASN A 152 -5.20 -24.64 -13.70
C ASN A 152 -5.24 -23.43 -12.74
N PRO A 153 -4.93 -22.21 -13.23
CA PRO A 153 -4.83 -21.03 -12.39
C PRO A 153 -6.19 -20.62 -11.82
N LYS A 154 -6.35 -20.74 -10.50
CA LYS A 154 -7.49 -20.17 -9.77
C LYS A 154 -7.63 -18.66 -9.99
N TYR A 155 -6.52 -17.94 -10.03
CA TYR A 155 -6.49 -16.50 -10.27
C TYR A 155 -5.69 -16.19 -11.52
N ILE A 156 -6.22 -15.33 -12.38
CA ILE A 156 -5.45 -14.72 -13.46
C ILE A 156 -4.66 -13.56 -12.85
N TYR A 157 -3.36 -13.48 -13.16
CA TYR A 157 -2.58 -12.29 -12.84
C TYR A 157 -2.96 -11.15 -13.78
N GLU A 158 -4.14 -10.60 -13.59
CA GLU A 158 -4.59 -9.43 -14.33
C GLU A 158 -3.76 -8.23 -13.88
N GLY A 159 -3.13 -7.59 -14.86
CA GLY A 159 -2.35 -6.39 -14.63
C GLY A 159 -1.63 -5.99 -15.91
N GLU A 160 -1.91 -4.78 -16.37
CA GLU A 160 -1.20 -4.17 -17.49
C GLU A 160 0.31 -4.24 -17.20
N SER A 161 1.08 -4.67 -18.20
CA SER A 161 2.53 -4.60 -18.19
C SER A 161 3.00 -3.16 -17.97
N ALA A 162 4.23 -3.00 -17.50
CA ALA A 162 4.81 -1.66 -17.33
C ALA A 162 4.75 -0.84 -18.63
N ASN A 163 4.98 -1.48 -19.79
CA ASN A 163 4.93 -0.80 -21.08
C ASN A 163 3.50 -0.39 -21.45
N GLU A 164 2.50 -1.25 -21.24
CA GLU A 164 1.10 -0.89 -21.50
C GLU A 164 0.67 0.31 -20.66
N VAL A 165 1.04 0.35 -19.37
CA VAL A 165 0.76 1.51 -18.50
C VAL A 165 1.46 2.77 -19.00
N ILE A 166 2.74 2.68 -19.37
CA ILE A 166 3.50 3.82 -19.89
C ILE A 166 2.84 4.36 -21.17
N THR A 167 2.52 3.49 -22.12
CA THR A 167 1.93 3.88 -23.41
C THR A 167 0.52 4.45 -23.24
N LYS A 168 -0.35 3.77 -22.49
CA LYS A 168 -1.75 4.19 -22.31
C LYS A 168 -1.89 5.51 -21.56
N ASN A 169 -0.96 5.81 -20.65
CA ASN A 169 -0.97 7.04 -19.86
C ASN A 169 -0.06 8.13 -20.44
N GLU A 170 0.48 7.93 -21.66
CA GLU A 170 1.30 8.90 -22.38
C GLU A 170 2.48 9.42 -21.54
N VAL A 171 3.16 8.50 -20.85
CA VAL A 171 4.29 8.86 -19.98
C VAL A 171 5.52 9.18 -20.83
N ASP A 172 6.06 10.38 -20.65
CA ASP A 172 7.34 10.78 -21.24
C ASP A 172 8.49 9.93 -20.68
N VAL A 173 9.22 9.24 -21.55
CA VAL A 173 10.35 8.40 -21.16
C VAL A 173 11.68 9.05 -21.55
N ILE A 174 12.52 9.33 -20.56
CA ILE A 174 13.90 9.78 -20.76
C ILE A 174 14.82 8.56 -20.70
N SER A 175 15.54 8.30 -21.79
CA SER A 175 16.51 7.21 -21.88
C SER A 175 17.92 7.73 -21.60
N LEU A 176 18.57 7.17 -20.59
CA LEU A 176 19.96 7.50 -20.24
C LEU A 176 20.83 6.25 -20.37
N ASP A 177 22.09 6.44 -20.73
CA ASP A 177 23.08 5.39 -20.79
C ASP A 177 23.99 5.42 -19.55
N GLY A 178 24.03 4.33 -18.79
CA GLY A 178 24.88 4.17 -17.61
C GLY A 178 25.96 3.11 -17.79
N VAL A 179 27.15 3.37 -17.23
CA VAL A 179 28.21 2.38 -17.08
C VAL A 179 28.07 1.75 -15.69
N TYR A 180 27.66 0.49 -15.65
CA TYR A 180 27.41 -0.21 -14.40
C TYR A 180 28.69 -0.85 -13.85
N LEU A 181 28.81 -0.93 -12.54
CA LEU A 181 29.83 -1.76 -11.91
C LEU A 181 29.31 -3.19 -11.75
N LYS A 182 30.20 -4.20 -11.84
CA LYS A 182 29.81 -5.61 -11.64
C LYS A 182 29.19 -5.75 -10.23
N PRO A 183 28.08 -6.49 -10.07
CA PRO A 183 27.37 -6.50 -8.79
C PRO A 183 28.21 -7.19 -7.71
N SER A 184 28.69 -6.42 -6.73
CA SER A 184 28.83 -6.92 -5.37
C SER A 184 27.42 -7.17 -4.81
N PRO A 185 27.22 -8.03 -3.80
CA PRO A 185 25.91 -8.17 -3.16
C PRO A 185 25.45 -6.79 -2.63
N GLY A 186 24.48 -6.16 -3.29
CA GLY A 186 24.06 -4.78 -3.02
C GLY A 186 23.20 -4.13 -4.11
N ARG A 187 22.91 -2.83 -3.96
CA ARG A 187 22.17 -1.99 -4.93
C ARG A 187 23.03 -1.71 -6.17
N ALA A 188 22.40 -1.49 -7.33
CA ALA A 188 23.10 -1.18 -8.56
C ALA A 188 23.88 0.14 -8.44
N ALA A 189 25.16 0.13 -8.84
CA ALA A 189 26.04 1.29 -8.82
C ALA A 189 26.47 1.67 -10.24
N ILE A 190 26.51 2.98 -10.51
CA ILE A 190 26.87 3.56 -11.80
C ILE A 190 28.13 4.41 -11.62
N LEU A 191 29.06 4.28 -12.57
CA LEU A 191 30.21 5.16 -12.68
C LEU A 191 29.82 6.41 -13.49
N ASP A 192 29.81 7.57 -12.86
CA ASP A 192 29.58 8.87 -13.49
C ASP A 192 30.83 9.73 -13.35
N ARG A 193 31.49 10.02 -14.48
CA ARG A 193 32.71 10.86 -14.55
C ARG A 193 33.81 10.48 -13.53
N GLY A 194 33.98 9.18 -13.27
CA GLY A 194 35.01 8.67 -12.35
C GLY A 194 34.53 8.46 -10.91
N GLU A 195 33.31 8.86 -10.56
CA GLU A 195 32.72 8.64 -9.25
C GLU A 195 31.65 7.56 -9.27
N ILE A 196 31.61 6.75 -8.21
CA ILE A 196 30.61 5.71 -8.02
C ILE A 196 29.39 6.32 -7.33
N CYS A 197 28.21 6.16 -7.92
CA CYS A 197 26.97 6.67 -7.36
C CYS A 197 25.80 5.69 -7.55
N SER A 198 24.69 5.93 -6.86
CA SER A 198 23.46 5.16 -7.06
C SER A 198 22.81 5.53 -8.40
N VAL A 199 21.83 4.73 -8.82
CA VAL A 199 21.05 4.99 -10.04
C VAL A 199 20.30 6.31 -9.95
N GLU A 200 19.79 6.63 -8.77
CA GLU A 200 19.06 7.85 -8.48
C GLU A 200 20.01 9.06 -8.45
N GLU A 201 21.16 8.95 -7.78
CA GLU A 201 22.16 10.02 -7.78
C GLU A 201 22.70 10.30 -9.20
N PHE A 202 22.87 9.29 -10.04
CA PHE A 202 23.23 9.47 -11.45
C PHE A 202 22.19 10.31 -12.22
N ALA A 203 20.90 10.01 -12.04
CA ALA A 203 19.82 10.78 -12.67
C ALA A 203 19.76 12.22 -12.14
N LYS A 204 19.95 12.41 -10.83
CA LYS A 204 20.06 13.74 -10.22
C LYS A 204 21.17 14.56 -10.87
N ARG A 205 22.39 14.02 -10.96
CA ARG A 205 23.53 14.68 -11.60
C ARG A 205 23.26 15.02 -13.07
N HIS A 206 22.50 14.17 -13.78
CA HIS A 206 22.08 14.47 -15.15
C HIS A 206 21.22 15.73 -15.21
N PHE A 207 20.17 15.84 -14.38
CA PHE A 207 19.31 17.02 -14.35
C PHE A 207 20.02 18.27 -13.83
N GLU A 208 20.91 18.14 -12.84
CA GLU A 208 21.72 19.26 -12.36
C GLU A 208 22.62 19.85 -13.45
N ARG A 209 23.21 19.00 -14.30
CA ARG A 209 23.98 19.44 -15.47
C ARG A 209 23.14 20.15 -16.53
N LEU A 210 21.83 19.91 -16.55
CA LEU A 210 20.88 20.61 -17.40
C LEU A 210 20.36 21.91 -16.75
N GLY A 211 20.83 22.26 -15.55
CA GLY A 211 20.46 23.48 -14.83
C GLY A 211 19.24 23.36 -13.92
N TYR A 212 18.78 22.14 -13.65
CA TYR A 212 17.69 21.90 -12.70
C TYR A 212 18.22 21.71 -11.27
N LYS A 213 17.36 21.96 -10.30
CA LYS A 213 17.48 21.49 -8.93
C LYS A 213 16.67 20.20 -8.77
N VAL A 214 17.10 19.36 -7.85
CA VAL A 214 16.51 18.04 -7.63
C VAL A 214 16.25 17.82 -6.14
N LEU A 215 15.02 17.46 -5.80
CA LEU A 215 14.62 17.06 -4.45
C LEU A 215 14.20 15.59 -4.47
N PHE A 216 14.82 14.76 -3.63
CA PHE A 216 14.39 13.38 -3.42
C PHE A 216 13.12 13.35 -2.57
N THR A 217 12.06 12.77 -3.11
CA THR A 217 10.73 12.77 -2.51
C THR A 217 10.36 11.41 -1.92
N GLU A 218 10.01 10.42 -2.73
CA GLU A 218 9.25 9.23 -2.30
C GLU A 218 7.89 9.60 -1.65
N SER A 219 7.22 8.65 -0.99
CA SER A 219 5.82 8.84 -0.53
C SER A 219 5.68 9.67 0.75
N VAL A 220 6.63 9.56 1.69
CA VAL A 220 6.47 10.10 3.06
C VAL A 220 6.29 11.62 3.11
N PRO A 221 7.03 12.44 2.34
CA PRO A 221 6.81 13.89 2.33
C PRO A 221 5.37 14.29 1.96
N PHE A 222 4.69 13.53 1.09
CA PHE A 222 3.29 13.79 0.76
C PHE A 222 2.34 13.39 1.89
N HIS A 223 2.70 12.40 2.71
CA HIS A 223 1.96 12.05 3.92
C HIS A 223 2.10 13.12 4.99
N VAL A 224 3.26 13.79 5.07
CA VAL A 224 3.44 14.97 5.90
C VAL A 224 2.51 16.07 5.44
N LEU A 225 2.50 16.42 4.14
CA LEU A 225 1.58 17.43 3.60
C LEU A 225 0.12 17.10 3.94
N PHE A 226 -0.27 15.84 3.73
CA PHE A 226 -1.61 15.37 4.09
C PHE A 226 -1.89 15.51 5.58
N GLY A 227 -1.00 15.05 6.45
CA GLY A 227 -1.15 15.17 7.90
C GLY A 227 -1.28 16.62 8.36
N VAL A 228 -0.44 17.52 7.83
CA VAL A 228 -0.45 18.95 8.20
C VAL A 228 -1.69 19.67 7.67
N PHE A 229 -2.12 19.43 6.45
CA PHE A 229 -3.23 20.19 5.88
C PHE A 229 -4.60 19.58 6.14
N MET A 230 -4.69 18.27 6.45
CA MET A 230 -5.97 17.57 6.58
C MET A 230 -6.34 17.25 8.03
N TRP A 231 -5.48 17.49 9.03
CA TRP A 231 -5.77 17.08 10.41
C TRP A 231 -7.09 17.64 10.94
N LEU A 232 -7.42 18.91 10.67
CA LEU A 232 -8.70 19.50 11.10
C LEU A 232 -9.91 18.76 10.53
N LEU A 233 -9.82 18.29 9.28
CA LEU A 233 -10.89 17.54 8.64
C LEU A 233 -10.98 16.11 9.19
N ILE A 234 -9.83 15.44 9.34
CA ILE A 234 -9.75 14.03 9.75
C ILE A 234 -10.10 13.87 11.23
N GLN A 235 -9.63 14.79 12.08
CA GLN A 235 -9.79 14.75 13.52
C GLN A 235 -11.01 15.56 14.00
N ASP A 236 -11.93 15.87 13.09
CA ASP A 236 -13.17 16.59 13.38
C ASP A 236 -14.04 15.79 14.35
N SER A 237 -14.16 16.29 15.58
CA SER A 237 -14.95 15.66 16.64
C SER A 237 -16.46 15.68 16.40
N THR A 238 -16.94 16.41 15.38
CA THR A 238 -18.35 16.39 14.97
C THR A 238 -18.66 15.24 14.00
N ASP A 239 -17.64 14.55 13.47
CA ASP A 239 -17.84 13.33 12.71
C ASP A 239 -18.31 12.18 13.62
N SER A 240 -19.53 11.69 13.38
CA SER A 240 -20.11 10.54 14.09
C SER A 240 -19.29 9.24 14.06
N LYS A 241 -18.34 9.10 13.12
CA LYS A 241 -17.46 7.92 13.03
C LYS A 241 -16.09 8.12 13.67
N VAL A 242 -15.78 9.34 14.14
CA VAL A 242 -14.50 9.62 14.78
C VAL A 242 -14.49 9.07 16.19
N ASP A 243 -13.43 8.31 16.49
CA ASP A 243 -13.17 7.79 17.83
C ASP A 243 -11.70 8.03 18.20
N MET A 244 -11.41 7.91 19.49
CA MET A 244 -10.07 8.06 20.04
C MET A 244 -9.27 6.77 19.86
N VAL A 245 -8.17 6.87 19.12
CA VAL A 245 -7.27 5.76 18.80
C VAL A 245 -5.93 5.97 19.47
N GLY A 246 -5.46 4.94 20.17
CA GLY A 246 -4.13 4.90 20.77
C GLY A 246 -3.11 4.24 19.83
N VAL A 247 -2.00 4.91 19.57
CA VAL A 247 -0.85 4.34 18.85
C VAL A 247 0.42 4.51 19.66
N GLY A 248 1.37 3.56 19.53
CA GLY A 248 2.67 3.72 20.15
C GLY A 248 3.46 4.88 19.54
N ASP A 249 4.16 5.63 20.38
CA ASP A 249 5.05 6.70 19.95
C ASP A 249 6.10 6.20 18.95
N ARG A 250 6.08 6.80 17.76
CA ARG A 250 6.95 6.44 16.64
C ARG A 250 8.35 7.01 16.79
N GLU A 251 8.52 8.13 17.50
CA GLU A 251 9.85 8.66 17.79
C GLU A 251 10.59 7.74 18.75
N ALA A 252 9.91 7.29 19.81
CA ALA A 252 10.47 6.30 20.72
C ALA A 252 10.76 4.97 20.01
N PHE A 253 9.85 4.51 19.13
CA PHE A 253 10.08 3.31 18.34
C PHE A 253 11.33 3.41 17.46
N ASP A 254 11.49 4.51 16.71
CA ASP A 254 12.65 4.75 15.84
C ASP A 254 13.95 4.85 16.65
N ASN A 255 13.89 5.36 17.89
CA ASN A 255 15.02 5.43 18.81
C ASN A 255 15.27 4.13 19.61
N GLY A 256 14.44 3.10 19.43
CA GLY A 256 14.54 1.85 20.18
C GLY A 256 14.26 2.00 21.69
N THR A 257 13.54 3.04 22.09
CA THR A 257 13.18 3.33 23.49
C THR A 257 11.72 2.98 23.76
N LYS A 258 11.36 2.88 25.05
CA LYS A 258 9.96 2.71 25.44
C LYS A 258 9.23 4.05 25.27
N GLY A 259 8.25 4.07 24.37
CA GLY A 259 7.39 5.22 24.12
C GLY A 259 6.09 5.20 24.90
N ASP A 260 5.45 6.35 24.99
CA ASP A 260 4.09 6.50 25.49
C ASP A 260 3.05 6.16 24.40
N ILE A 261 1.79 6.07 24.82
CA ILE A 261 0.65 5.98 23.89
C ILE A 261 0.28 7.39 23.45
N ILE A 262 0.28 7.60 22.15
CA ILE A 262 -0.22 8.80 21.51
C ILE A 262 -1.69 8.59 21.18
N TRP A 263 -2.52 9.54 21.57
CA TRP A 263 -3.95 9.53 21.30
C TRP A 263 -4.26 10.47 20.13
N THR A 264 -4.95 9.94 19.13
CA THR A 264 -5.43 10.69 17.97
C THR A 264 -6.90 10.39 17.72
N LEU A 265 -7.65 11.38 17.25
CA LEU A 265 -8.99 11.16 16.72
C LEU A 265 -8.88 10.60 15.31
N LEU A 266 -9.60 9.53 15.00
CA LEU A 266 -9.66 8.97 13.65
C LEU A 266 -11.04 8.42 13.34
N PRO A 267 -11.59 8.67 12.14
CA PRO A 267 -12.81 8.04 11.70
C PRO A 267 -12.58 6.55 11.44
N GLU A 268 -13.55 5.69 11.78
CA GLU A 268 -13.45 4.25 11.54
C GLU A 268 -13.15 3.90 10.07
N ASP A 269 -13.65 4.70 9.13
CA ASP A 269 -13.44 4.54 7.69
C ASP A 269 -12.24 5.34 7.15
N PHE A 270 -11.39 5.90 8.02
CA PHE A 270 -10.23 6.70 7.65
C PHE A 270 -9.43 6.06 6.51
N GLY A 271 -9.17 6.88 5.49
CA GLY A 271 -8.32 6.56 4.36
C GLY A 271 -8.89 5.57 3.34
N THR A 272 -10.13 5.13 3.51
CA THR A 272 -10.88 4.42 2.46
C THR A 272 -11.59 5.40 1.52
N SER A 273 -11.98 4.94 0.34
CA SER A 273 -12.89 5.70 -0.52
C SER A 273 -14.30 5.90 0.08
N GLY A 274 -14.69 5.11 1.08
CA GLY A 274 -15.94 5.31 1.82
C GLY A 274 -15.93 6.60 2.65
N TYR A 275 -14.79 6.92 3.27
CA TYR A 275 -14.61 8.18 4.00
C TYR A 275 -14.91 9.39 3.12
N ALA A 276 -14.28 9.44 1.94
CA ALA A 276 -14.43 10.57 1.02
C ALA A 276 -15.87 10.76 0.54
N GLN A 277 -16.57 9.66 0.24
CA GLN A 277 -17.97 9.72 -0.17
C GLN A 277 -18.88 10.25 0.95
N ARG A 278 -18.69 9.75 2.17
CA ARG A 278 -19.46 10.15 3.35
C ARG A 278 -19.19 11.60 3.75
N ARG A 279 -17.94 12.03 3.66
CA ARG A 279 -17.45 13.35 4.11
C ARG A 279 -17.31 14.36 2.97
N ALA A 280 -17.89 14.09 1.79
CA ALA A 280 -17.74 14.91 0.59
C ALA A 280 -18.02 16.41 0.84
N LYS A 281 -19.11 16.73 1.56
CA LYS A 281 -19.43 18.11 1.91
C LYS A 281 -18.36 18.76 2.80
N SER A 282 -17.96 18.09 3.88
CA SER A 282 -16.93 18.58 4.79
C SER A 282 -15.56 18.71 4.11
N ILE A 283 -15.25 17.83 3.15
CA ILE A 283 -14.07 17.94 2.30
C ILE A 283 -14.15 19.25 1.49
N GLU A 284 -15.25 19.54 0.80
CA GLU A 284 -15.36 20.80 0.04
C GLU A 284 -15.25 22.04 0.92
N GLU A 285 -15.88 22.03 2.10
CA GLU A 285 -15.77 23.12 3.08
C GLU A 285 -14.32 23.30 3.53
N HIS A 286 -13.62 22.21 3.84
CA HIS A 286 -12.20 22.23 4.22
C HIS A 286 -11.31 22.80 3.11
N PHE A 287 -11.49 22.34 1.87
CA PHE A 287 -10.73 22.85 0.73
C PHE A 287 -11.04 24.33 0.44
N SER A 288 -12.26 24.79 0.73
CA SER A 288 -12.62 26.21 0.59
C SER A 288 -11.91 27.10 1.62
N MET A 289 -11.51 26.55 2.77
CA MET A 289 -10.72 27.26 3.79
C MET A 289 -9.21 27.26 3.51
N LEU A 290 -8.71 26.29 2.71
CA LEU A 290 -7.30 26.27 2.36
C LEU A 290 -6.93 27.50 1.51
N PRO A 291 -5.78 28.15 1.77
CA PRO A 291 -5.32 29.28 0.98
C PRO A 291 -5.14 28.96 -0.51
N GLY A 292 -5.28 29.99 -1.33
CA GLY A 292 -5.11 29.92 -2.79
C GLY A 292 -3.72 30.30 -3.27
N SER A 293 -2.92 30.99 -2.44
CA SER A 293 -1.54 31.37 -2.79
C SER A 293 -0.52 30.41 -2.17
N LYS A 294 0.65 30.32 -2.80
CA LYS A 294 1.74 29.47 -2.32
C LYS A 294 2.31 29.97 -1.00
N GLU A 295 2.42 31.28 -0.87
CA GLU A 295 2.98 31.97 0.30
C GLU A 295 2.10 31.76 1.53
N GLU A 296 0.78 31.86 1.39
CA GLU A 296 -0.16 31.59 2.48
C GLU A 296 -0.23 30.10 2.83
N LEU A 297 -0.17 29.19 1.83
CA LEU A 297 -0.08 27.75 2.11
C LEU A 297 1.19 27.40 2.88
N PHE A 298 2.32 28.02 2.53
CA PHE A 298 3.57 27.84 3.25
C PHE A 298 3.47 28.34 4.69
N TRP A 299 2.89 29.54 4.89
CA TRP A 299 2.64 30.06 6.24
C TRP A 299 1.73 29.14 7.04
N LEU A 300 0.64 28.65 6.44
CA LEU A 300 -0.30 27.75 7.08
C LEU A 300 0.35 26.41 7.45
N PHE A 301 1.22 25.89 6.60
CA PHE A 301 1.99 24.68 6.89
C PHE A 301 2.83 24.85 8.16
N GLU A 302 3.60 25.93 8.24
CA GLU A 302 4.43 26.23 9.42
C GLU A 302 3.58 26.41 10.67
N TYR A 303 2.40 27.03 10.53
CA TYR A 303 1.48 27.22 11.65
C TYR A 303 0.85 25.90 12.13
N TRP A 304 0.48 24.99 11.22
CA TRP A 304 -0.21 23.73 11.56
C TRP A 304 0.70 22.54 11.84
N VAL A 305 2.02 22.67 11.64
CA VAL A 305 2.96 21.56 11.78
C VAL A 305 2.89 20.90 13.17
N ASP A 306 2.86 21.69 14.23
CA ASP A 306 2.81 21.19 15.61
C ASP A 306 1.43 20.65 15.98
N HIS A 307 0.36 21.32 15.52
CA HIS A 307 -1.02 20.89 15.76
C HIS A 307 -1.35 19.53 15.12
N SER A 308 -0.71 19.21 14.00
CA SER A 308 -0.91 17.94 13.28
C SER A 308 -0.06 16.77 13.81
N ALA A 309 0.74 16.96 14.87
CA ALA A 309 1.75 16.00 15.32
C ALA A 309 1.20 14.59 15.57
N ASN A 310 0.04 14.45 16.24
CA ASN A 310 -0.53 13.14 16.55
C ASN A 310 -1.01 12.38 15.29
N LEU A 311 -1.60 13.09 14.32
CA LEU A 311 -1.96 12.47 13.05
C LEU A 311 -0.70 12.07 12.26
N ARG A 312 0.33 12.91 12.24
CA ARG A 312 1.60 12.59 11.58
C ARG A 312 2.31 11.39 12.21
N GLN A 313 2.28 11.26 13.53
CA GLN A 313 2.73 10.08 14.27
C GLN A 313 1.97 8.82 13.84
N TYR A 314 0.63 8.88 13.75
CA TYR A 314 -0.19 7.78 13.24
C TYR A 314 0.21 7.36 11.81
N LEU A 315 0.47 8.35 10.93
CA LEU A 315 0.81 8.15 9.52
C LEU A 315 2.27 7.77 9.27
N TRP A 316 3.10 7.63 10.31
CA TRP A 316 4.54 7.45 10.20
C TRP A 316 5.26 8.61 9.47
N ALA A 317 4.65 9.79 9.46
CA ALA A 317 5.10 11.00 8.78
C ALA A 317 5.61 12.05 9.78
N HIS A 318 6.32 11.61 10.82
CA HIS A 318 6.71 12.45 11.96
C HIS A 318 8.16 12.96 11.89
N ARG A 319 9.01 12.33 11.09
CA ARG A 319 10.46 12.55 11.11
C ARG A 319 10.84 13.96 10.63
N PRO A 320 11.84 14.62 11.27
CA PRO A 320 12.29 15.94 10.87
C PRO A 320 12.76 16.04 9.41
N GLN A 321 13.38 14.98 8.87
CA GLN A 321 13.86 15.01 7.48
C GLN A 321 12.69 14.99 6.48
N ASP A 322 11.61 14.27 6.79
CA ASP A 322 10.43 14.23 5.93
C ASP A 322 9.64 15.54 6.01
N LEU A 323 9.60 16.17 7.18
CA LEU A 323 9.09 17.53 7.38
C LEU A 323 9.84 18.57 6.53
N ALA A 324 11.18 18.54 6.57
CA ALA A 324 12.01 19.43 5.77
C ALA A 324 11.73 19.26 4.27
N LYS A 325 11.65 18.02 3.79
CA LYS A 325 11.29 17.73 2.39
C LYS A 325 9.89 18.24 2.04
N ALA A 326 8.90 18.03 2.89
CA ALA A 326 7.54 18.52 2.67
C ALA A 326 7.48 20.05 2.57
N LYS A 327 8.23 20.74 3.45
CA LYS A 327 8.40 22.20 3.40
C LYS A 327 9.02 22.66 2.08
N GLU A 328 10.06 21.97 1.60
CA GLU A 328 10.66 22.25 0.29
C GLU A 328 9.67 22.02 -0.85
N ILE A 329 8.89 20.94 -0.83
CA ILE A 329 7.86 20.66 -1.84
C ILE A 329 6.86 21.82 -1.94
N ILE A 330 6.35 22.34 -0.81
CA ILE A 330 5.41 23.48 -0.81
C ILE A 330 6.05 24.74 -1.41
N SER A 331 7.35 24.96 -1.17
CA SER A 331 8.05 26.13 -1.71
C SER A 331 8.21 26.06 -3.25
N ILE A 332 8.24 24.85 -3.81
CA ILE A 332 8.43 24.56 -5.23
C ILE A 332 7.09 24.54 -5.97
N LEU A 333 6.10 23.81 -5.44
CA LEU A 333 4.84 23.55 -6.15
C LEU A 333 3.90 24.77 -6.14
N PRO A 334 3.14 25.00 -7.24
CA PRO A 334 2.00 25.91 -7.21
C PRO A 334 0.96 25.46 -6.18
N ALA A 335 0.21 26.42 -5.63
CA ALA A 335 -0.84 26.15 -4.65
C ALA A 335 -1.88 25.13 -5.16
N ASP A 336 -2.32 25.27 -6.40
CA ASP A 336 -3.28 24.35 -7.02
C ASP A 336 -2.76 22.93 -7.15
N ALA A 337 -1.47 22.74 -7.42
CA ALA A 337 -0.86 21.41 -7.46
C ALA A 337 -0.85 20.76 -6.07
N THR A 338 -0.49 21.54 -5.04
CA THR A 338 -0.55 21.08 -3.64
C THR A 338 -1.98 20.69 -3.24
N ARG A 339 -2.98 21.51 -3.57
CA ARG A 339 -4.40 21.21 -3.31
C ARG A 339 -4.86 19.96 -4.05
N GLN A 340 -4.46 19.77 -5.31
CA GLN A 340 -4.78 18.56 -6.07
C GLN A 340 -4.17 17.30 -5.44
N ILE A 341 -2.92 17.37 -4.96
CA ILE A 341 -2.28 16.28 -4.21
C ILE A 341 -3.08 15.92 -2.95
N LEU A 342 -3.48 16.91 -2.16
CA LEU A 342 -4.27 16.68 -0.94
C LEU A 342 -5.62 16.06 -1.26
N ARG A 343 -6.29 16.52 -2.31
CA ARG A 343 -7.59 16.00 -2.75
C ARG A 343 -7.47 14.56 -3.24
N TYR A 344 -6.47 14.29 -4.05
CA TYR A 344 -6.16 12.94 -4.49
C TYR A 344 -5.92 12.01 -3.29
N LEU A 345 -5.17 12.44 -2.28
CA LEU A 345 -4.94 11.62 -1.10
C LEU A 345 -6.19 11.43 -0.23
N VAL A 346 -7.02 12.45 -0.01
CA VAL A 346 -8.20 12.32 0.88
C VAL A 346 -9.29 11.41 0.31
N GLU A 347 -9.35 11.30 -1.02
CA GLU A 347 -10.35 10.51 -1.72
C GLU A 347 -10.19 8.98 -1.57
N ASP A 348 -8.95 8.50 -1.36
CA ASP A 348 -8.64 7.08 -1.13
C ASP A 348 -7.21 6.93 -0.58
N TYR A 349 -6.98 7.43 0.64
CA TYR A 349 -5.64 7.59 1.20
C TYR A 349 -4.83 6.30 1.17
N TRP A 350 -5.40 5.18 1.64
CA TRP A 350 -4.67 3.91 1.70
C TRP A 350 -4.44 3.30 0.30
N GLY A 351 -5.35 3.52 -0.64
CA GLY A 351 -5.16 3.12 -2.05
C GLY A 351 -4.11 3.98 -2.77
N ARG A 352 -3.86 5.20 -2.30
CA ARG A 352 -2.98 6.21 -2.90
C ARG A 352 -1.75 6.54 -2.03
N TYR A 353 -1.53 5.75 -0.98
CA TYR A 353 -0.49 5.95 0.04
C TYR A 353 0.92 5.72 -0.52
N LEU A 354 1.10 4.78 -1.46
CA LEU A 354 2.42 4.39 -1.99
C LEU A 354 2.52 4.61 -3.49
N GLY A 355 3.76 4.53 -3.99
CA GLY A 355 4.07 4.58 -5.42
C GLY A 355 4.39 5.98 -5.93
N TRP A 356 4.53 6.95 -5.03
CA TRP A 356 4.96 8.31 -5.38
C TRP A 356 6.37 8.32 -5.99
N PRO A 357 6.64 9.22 -6.96
CA PRO A 357 7.91 9.28 -7.69
C PRO A 357 9.13 9.55 -6.79
N ASP A 358 10.29 9.07 -7.24
CA ASP A 358 11.57 9.19 -6.53
C ASP A 358 12.00 10.66 -6.34
N MET A 359 11.73 11.53 -7.31
CA MET A 359 12.20 12.91 -7.30
C MET A 359 11.17 13.93 -7.78
N LEU A 360 11.34 15.16 -7.29
CA LEU A 360 10.82 16.39 -7.86
C LEU A 360 11.98 17.18 -8.47
N VAL A 361 11.93 17.39 -9.78
CA VAL A 361 12.93 18.15 -10.55
C VAL A 361 12.33 19.51 -10.92
N TYR A 362 13.06 20.60 -10.70
CA TYR A 362 12.53 21.93 -10.87
C TYR A 362 13.58 22.98 -11.20
N ASN A 363 13.16 24.10 -11.77
CA ASN A 363 13.93 25.32 -11.91
C ASN A 363 13.02 26.53 -11.69
N SER A 364 13.42 27.73 -12.13
CA SER A 364 12.59 28.94 -11.98
C SER A 364 11.34 28.97 -12.88
N CYS A 365 11.27 28.12 -13.91
CA CYS A 365 10.26 28.16 -14.96
C CYS A 365 9.29 26.97 -14.89
N GLU A 366 9.75 25.79 -14.46
CA GLU A 366 8.96 24.56 -14.47
C GLU A 366 9.33 23.59 -13.34
N PHE A 367 8.46 22.60 -13.14
CA PHE A 367 8.73 21.43 -12.31
C PHE A 367 8.13 20.17 -12.96
N PHE A 368 8.69 19.01 -12.63
CA PHE A 368 8.12 17.72 -12.95
C PHE A 368 8.61 16.64 -11.98
N PHE A 369 7.78 15.62 -11.79
CA PHE A 369 8.13 14.43 -11.02
C PHE A 369 8.86 13.41 -11.89
N VAL A 370 9.77 12.65 -11.27
CA VAL A 370 10.56 11.63 -11.94
C VAL A 370 10.55 10.32 -11.14
N GLU A 371 10.20 9.24 -11.82
CA GLU A 371 10.44 7.86 -11.38
C GLU A 371 11.64 7.30 -12.14
N ILE A 372 12.53 6.59 -11.46
CA ILE A 372 13.81 6.14 -12.00
C ILE A 372 13.84 4.62 -12.02
N LYS A 373 14.17 4.06 -13.19
CA LYS A 373 14.32 2.62 -13.38
C LYS A 373 15.68 2.27 -13.94
N SER A 374 16.40 1.46 -13.17
CA SER A 374 17.63 0.82 -13.64
C SER A 374 17.33 -0.20 -14.75
N SER A 375 18.36 -0.63 -15.49
CA SER A 375 18.21 -1.52 -16.66
C SER A 375 17.41 -2.81 -16.44
N LYS A 376 17.34 -3.33 -15.22
CA LYS A 376 16.58 -4.55 -14.87
C LYS A 376 15.37 -4.29 -13.99
N ASP A 377 15.19 -3.05 -13.53
CA ASP A 377 14.08 -2.71 -12.67
C ASP A 377 12.80 -2.47 -13.48
N LYS A 378 11.65 -2.80 -12.89
CA LYS A 378 10.33 -2.66 -13.50
C LYS A 378 9.43 -1.86 -12.58
N LEU A 379 8.46 -1.16 -13.15
CA LEU A 379 7.40 -0.51 -12.38
C LEU A 379 6.67 -1.54 -11.52
N SER A 380 6.61 -1.26 -10.22
CA SER A 380 5.77 -2.01 -9.28
C SER A 380 4.29 -1.70 -9.51
N GLU A 381 3.39 -2.53 -8.97
CA GLU A 381 1.95 -2.28 -9.11
C GLU A 381 1.50 -0.97 -8.46
N VAL A 382 2.10 -0.60 -7.30
CA VAL A 382 1.79 0.68 -6.65
C VAL A 382 2.23 1.88 -7.49
N GLN A 383 3.38 1.79 -8.17
CA GLN A 383 3.84 2.85 -9.09
C GLN A 383 2.96 2.94 -10.34
N LYS A 384 2.53 1.80 -10.90
CA LYS A 384 1.57 1.79 -12.00
C LYS A 384 0.23 2.41 -11.58
N ASN A 385 -0.24 2.14 -10.38
CA ASN A 385 -1.46 2.74 -9.83
C ASN A 385 -1.30 4.25 -9.68
N TRP A 386 -0.14 4.73 -9.18
CA TRP A 386 0.13 6.16 -9.12
C TRP A 386 0.15 6.80 -10.50
N ILE A 387 0.77 6.19 -11.52
CA ILE A 387 0.78 6.72 -12.90
C ILE A 387 -0.64 6.87 -13.45
N ARG A 388 -1.50 5.86 -13.27
CA ARG A 388 -2.91 5.93 -13.67
C ARG A 388 -3.65 7.03 -12.90
N GLY A 389 -3.42 7.10 -11.58
CA GLY A 389 -3.99 8.15 -10.74
C GLY A 389 -3.54 9.54 -11.16
N ASN A 390 -2.28 9.68 -11.58
CA ASN A 390 -1.76 10.93 -12.08
C ASN A 390 -2.44 11.35 -13.39
N LYS A 391 -2.59 10.43 -14.34
CA LYS A 391 -3.28 10.71 -15.62
C LYS A 391 -4.76 11.05 -15.43
N ASN A 392 -5.43 10.42 -14.47
CA ASN A 392 -6.89 10.55 -14.32
C ASN A 392 -7.32 11.66 -13.37
N TYR A 393 -6.48 12.06 -12.40
CA TYR A 393 -6.90 12.93 -11.30
C TYR A 393 -5.90 14.06 -10.98
N LEU A 394 -4.60 13.77 -10.91
CA LEU A 394 -3.61 14.78 -10.44
C LEU A 394 -3.09 15.69 -11.55
N HIS A 395 -2.93 15.14 -12.76
CA HIS A 395 -2.35 15.80 -13.93
C HIS A 395 -1.00 16.50 -13.67
N LEU A 396 -0.19 15.98 -12.75
CA LEU A 396 1.13 16.55 -12.47
C LEU A 396 2.11 16.19 -13.60
N PRO A 397 3.00 17.10 -14.02
CA PRO A 397 4.06 16.79 -14.98
C PRO A 397 4.92 15.64 -14.44
N PHE A 398 5.05 14.58 -15.22
CA PHE A 398 5.72 13.34 -14.79
C PHE A 398 6.54 12.73 -15.93
N LYS A 399 7.73 12.25 -15.60
CA LYS A 399 8.63 11.56 -16.54
C LYS A 399 9.16 10.27 -15.92
N LEU A 400 9.35 9.26 -16.76
CA LEU A 400 10.02 8.02 -16.39
C LEU A 400 11.45 8.04 -16.94
N VAL A 401 12.45 7.96 -16.07
CA VAL A 401 13.85 7.81 -16.47
C VAL A 401 14.20 6.33 -16.54
N LYS A 402 14.62 5.85 -17.70
CA LYS A 402 15.16 4.49 -17.89
C LYS A 402 16.66 4.57 -18.13
N ILE A 403 17.43 3.94 -17.25
CA ILE A 403 18.89 3.89 -17.38
C ILE A 403 19.30 2.55 -17.99
N HIS A 404 19.74 2.60 -19.23
CA HIS A 404 20.20 1.47 -20.02
C HIS A 404 21.66 1.14 -19.71
N LYS A 405 21.98 -0.14 -19.78
CA LYS A 405 23.32 -0.64 -19.50
C LYS A 405 24.18 -0.56 -20.76
N LYS A 406 25.10 0.39 -20.81
CA LYS A 406 26.03 0.58 -21.94
C LYS A 406 27.37 -0.16 -21.77
N GLY A 407 27.76 -0.45 -20.53
CA GLY A 407 28.99 -1.18 -20.22
C GLY A 407 29.00 -1.74 -18.80
N VAL A 408 29.95 -2.65 -18.53
CA VAL A 408 30.29 -3.12 -17.17
C VAL A 408 31.77 -2.90 -16.93
N ILE A 409 32.11 -2.28 -15.81
CA ILE A 409 33.50 -2.24 -15.34
C ILE A 409 33.66 -3.31 -14.25
N GLU A 410 34.68 -4.15 -14.39
CA GLU A 410 35.11 -5.06 -13.33
C GLU A 410 35.88 -4.26 -12.29
N THR A 411 35.36 -4.18 -11.06
CA THR A 411 36.18 -3.73 -9.93
C THR A 411 37.13 -4.86 -9.57
N ALA A 412 38.44 -4.64 -9.73
CA ALA A 412 39.44 -5.54 -9.16
C ALA A 412 39.15 -5.69 -7.65
N PRO A 413 39.32 -6.88 -7.04
CA PRO A 413 39.23 -6.99 -5.60
C PRO A 413 40.23 -6.01 -4.99
N LEU A 414 39.75 -5.12 -4.12
CA LEU A 414 40.62 -4.37 -3.22
C LEU A 414 41.40 -5.41 -2.42
N THR A 415 42.61 -5.74 -2.86
CA THR A 415 43.58 -6.46 -2.06
C THR A 415 43.81 -5.57 -0.86
N LEU A 416 43.33 -6.00 0.30
CA LEU A 416 43.72 -5.46 1.60
C LEU A 416 45.25 -5.43 1.63
N MET A 417 45.84 -4.26 1.43
CA MET A 417 47.20 -4.01 1.88
C MET A 417 47.11 -3.80 3.39
N VAL A 418 47.81 -4.71 4.06
CA VAL A 418 47.90 -4.97 5.51
C VAL A 418 48.10 -3.71 6.34
#